data_AF-A0A2W4Y048-F1
#
_entry.id   AF-A0A2W4Y048-F1
#
_cell.length_a   1.000
_cell.length_b   1.000
_cell.length_c   1.000
_cell.angle_alpha   90.00
_cell.angle_beta   90.00
_cell.angle_gamma   90.00
#
_symmetry.space_group_name_H-M   'P 1'
#
loop_
_entity.id
_entity.type
_entity.pdbx_description
1 polymer ?
#
loop_
_entity_poly.entity_id
_entity_poly.type
_entity_poly.pdbx_seq_one_letter_code
_entity_poly.pdbx_strand_id
1 'polypeptide(L)'
;MISSRPDSQFSIGVHEGLLSGKARANLRDGGDLAASAEQGFEITYSDRIGPLTIQPDLQLIRNAGGLRSADTVLVVDLRVSVALD
;
A
#
# COMPACT_ATOMS: atom_id res chain seq x y z
N MET A 1 3.92 20.81 6.08
CA MET A 1 5.14 21.22 5.36
C MET A 1 6.26 21.40 6.37
N ILE A 2 7.45 20.87 6.08
CA ILE A 2 8.64 21.05 6.93
C ILE A 2 9.35 22.29 6.39
N SER A 3 9.55 23.32 7.21
CA SER A 3 10.09 24.61 6.72
C SER A 3 11.46 24.48 6.05
N SER A 4 12.29 23.53 6.46
CA SER A 4 13.60 23.26 5.87
C SER A 4 13.55 22.42 4.57
N ARG A 5 12.39 21.88 4.23
CA ARG A 5 12.16 21.02 3.06
C ARG A 5 10.81 21.39 2.41
N PRO A 6 10.72 22.56 1.75
CA PRO A 6 9.45 23.07 1.23
C PRO A 6 8.87 22.20 0.10
N ASP A 7 9.73 21.45 -0.59
CA ASP A 7 9.35 20.52 -1.66
C ASP A 7 8.94 19.13 -1.14
N SER A 8 9.08 18.87 0.15
CA SER A 8 8.69 17.60 0.75
C SER A 8 7.18 17.48 0.91
N GLN A 9 6.68 16.27 0.68
CA GLN A 9 5.29 15.89 0.91
C GLN A 9 5.22 14.66 1.83
N PHE A 10 4.18 14.61 2.64
CA PHE A 10 3.86 13.47 3.48
C PHE A 10 2.39 13.13 3.25
N SER A 11 2.08 11.86 3.03
CA SER A 11 0.72 11.37 2.83
C SER A 11 0.43 10.14 3.67
N ILE A 12 -0.85 10.01 4.00
CA ILE A 12 -1.42 8.84 4.63
C ILE A 12 -2.56 8.36 3.73
N GLY A 13 -2.58 7.06 3.45
CA GLY A 13 -3.59 6.40 2.62
C GLY A 13 -4.30 5.29 3.37
N VAL A 14 -5.54 5.02 2.98
CA VAL A 14 -6.27 3.79 3.33
C VAL A 14 -6.85 3.19 2.06
N HIS A 15 -6.84 1.87 1.94
CA HIS A 15 -7.47 1.17 0.83
C HIS A 15 -8.28 -0.02 1.31
N GLU A 16 -9.36 -0.32 0.58
CA GLU A 16 -10.20 -1.49 0.81
C GLU A 16 -10.55 -2.16 -0.52
N GLY A 17 -10.08 -3.39 -0.71
CA GLY A 17 -10.38 -4.24 -1.85
C GLY A 17 -11.51 -5.20 -1.52
N LEU A 18 -12.76 -4.82 -1.82
CA LEU A 18 -13.93 -5.67 -1.57
C LEU A 18 -13.96 -6.89 -2.50
N LEU A 19 -14.21 -8.07 -1.94
CA LEU A 19 -14.39 -9.30 -2.72
C LEU A 19 -15.87 -9.51 -3.03
N SER A 20 -16.18 -9.84 -4.30
CA SER A 20 -17.53 -10.24 -4.69
C SER A 20 -17.93 -11.59 -4.09
N GLY A 21 -19.24 -11.89 -4.07
CA GLY A 21 -19.73 -13.19 -3.59
C GLY A 21 -19.12 -14.39 -4.34
N LYS A 22 -18.93 -14.26 -5.66
CA LYS A 22 -18.32 -15.29 -6.50
C LYS A 22 -16.82 -15.44 -6.23
N ALA A 23 -16.09 -14.34 -6.05
CA ALA A 23 -14.67 -14.39 -5.69
C ALA A 23 -14.46 -15.13 -4.35
N ARG A 24 -15.30 -14.84 -3.35
CA ARG A 24 -15.25 -15.55 -2.07
C ARG A 24 -15.67 -17.02 -2.18
N ALA A 25 -16.55 -17.36 -3.13
CA ALA A 25 -16.93 -18.76 -3.37
C ALA A 25 -15.74 -19.55 -3.93
N ASN A 26 -15.05 -19.00 -4.94
CA ASN A 26 -13.88 -19.64 -5.52
C ASN A 26 -12.77 -19.89 -4.47
N LEU A 27 -12.52 -18.93 -3.57
CA LEU A 27 -11.57 -19.11 -2.48
C LEU A 27 -11.99 -20.27 -1.56
N ARG A 28 -13.28 -20.33 -1.17
CA ARG A 28 -13.79 -21.43 -0.35
C ARG A 28 -13.73 -22.78 -1.05
N ASP A 29 -13.99 -22.84 -2.35
CA ASP A 29 -13.90 -24.07 -3.13
C ASP A 29 -12.44 -24.59 -3.19
N GLY A 30 -11.47 -23.68 -3.13
CA GLY A 30 -10.05 -24.00 -2.97
C GLY A 30 -9.63 -24.42 -1.56
N GLY A 31 -10.56 -24.41 -0.59
CA GLY A 31 -10.31 -24.75 0.81
C GLY A 31 -9.93 -23.55 1.70
N ASP A 32 -9.91 -22.33 1.15
CA ASP A 32 -9.51 -21.14 1.89
C ASP A 32 -10.66 -20.46 2.65
N LEU A 33 -10.29 -19.74 3.72
CA LEU A 33 -11.22 -18.89 4.46
C LEU A 33 -11.27 -17.49 3.83
N ALA A 34 -12.30 -17.24 3.01
CA ALA A 34 -12.47 -15.95 2.33
C ALA A 34 -12.88 -14.81 3.29
N ALA A 35 -12.14 -13.70 3.27
CA ALA A 35 -12.48 -12.41 3.87
C ALA A 35 -13.52 -11.65 3.02
N SER A 36 -14.15 -10.64 3.60
CA SER A 36 -15.01 -9.72 2.84
C SER A 36 -14.21 -8.71 2.01
N ALA A 37 -13.02 -8.35 2.49
CA ALA A 37 -12.14 -7.40 1.87
C ALA A 37 -10.68 -7.63 2.26
N GLU A 38 -9.78 -7.24 1.37
CA GLU A 38 -8.41 -6.85 1.72
C GLU A 38 -8.43 -5.40 2.19
N GLN A 39 -7.64 -5.06 3.19
CA GLN A 39 -7.55 -3.72 3.73
C GLN A 39 -6.10 -3.32 3.87
N GLY A 40 -5.80 -2.05 3.67
CA GLY A 40 -4.48 -1.54 3.98
C GLY A 40 -4.44 -0.09 4.38
N PHE A 41 -3.34 0.23 5.04
CA PHE A 41 -2.98 1.56 5.51
C PHE A 41 -1.57 1.87 5.00
N GLU A 42 -1.37 3.08 4.50
CA GLU A 42 -0.15 3.51 3.83
C GLU A 42 0.38 4.80 4.44
N ILE A 43 1.70 4.89 4.59
CA ILE A 43 2.42 6.11 4.93
C ILE A 43 3.51 6.32 3.91
N THR A 44 3.50 7.49 3.28
CA THR A 44 4.46 7.86 2.26
C THR A 44 5.12 9.19 2.62
N TYR A 45 6.43 9.28 2.41
CA TYR A 45 7.15 10.54 2.42
C TYR A 45 7.85 10.73 1.08
N SER A 46 7.78 11.92 0.49
CA SER A 46 8.48 12.26 -0.75
C SER A 46 9.31 13.52 -0.54
N ASP A 47 10.56 13.52 -1.01
CA ASP A 47 11.41 14.72 -1.04
C ASP A 47 12.11 14.85 -2.40
N ARG A 48 12.36 16.09 -2.81
CA ARG A 48 13.11 16.41 -4.04
C ARG A 48 14.47 17.03 -3.69
N ILE A 49 15.53 16.46 -4.26
CA ILE A 49 16.92 16.86 -4.08
C ILE A 49 17.53 17.07 -5.47
N GLY A 50 17.54 18.32 -5.94
CA GLY A 50 17.92 18.64 -7.32
C GLY A 50 16.95 17.96 -8.32
N PRO A 51 17.44 17.21 -9.32
CA PRO A 51 16.59 16.49 -10.27
C PRO A 51 16.01 15.18 -9.71
N LEU A 52 16.48 14.74 -8.54
CA LEU A 52 16.11 13.46 -7.93
C LEU A 52 14.92 13.64 -6.98
N THR A 53 13.91 12.78 -7.10
CA THR A 53 12.85 12.63 -6.09
C THR A 53 12.97 11.25 -5.47
N ILE A 54 12.98 11.19 -4.14
CA ILE A 54 13.00 9.95 -3.36
C ILE A 54 11.71 9.88 -2.57
N GLN A 55 11.04 8.73 -2.63
CA GLN A 55 9.78 8.50 -1.95
C GLN A 55 9.76 7.12 -1.29
N PRO A 56 10.20 7.00 -0.01
CA PRO A 56 9.94 5.81 0.79
C PRO A 56 8.45 5.67 1.09
N ASP A 57 7.99 4.43 1.12
CA ASP A 57 6.62 4.06 1.39
C ASP A 57 6.51 2.84 2.31
N LEU A 58 5.52 2.87 3.21
CA LEU A 58 5.21 1.78 4.14
C LEU A 58 3.73 1.43 4.03
N GLN A 59 3.42 0.15 3.77
CA GLN A 59 2.05 -0.34 3.70
C GLN A 59 1.83 -1.49 4.67
N LEU A 60 0.81 -1.37 5.52
CA LEU A 60 0.33 -2.45 6.35
C LEU A 60 -0.94 -3.04 5.72
N ILE A 61 -0.89 -4.30 5.30
CA ILE A 61 -1.96 -4.98 4.57
C ILE A 61 -2.52 -6.13 5.42
N ARG A 62 -3.85 -6.17 5.56
CA ARG A 62 -4.60 -7.23 6.24
C ARG A 62 -5.46 -8.00 5.26
N ASN A 63 -5.57 -9.31 5.50
CA ASN A 63 -6.28 -10.25 4.65
C ASN A 63 -5.80 -10.17 3.19
N ALA A 64 -4.49 -10.23 2.97
CA ALA A 64 -3.91 -10.17 1.63
C ALA A 64 -4.54 -11.24 0.71
N GLY A 65 -4.88 -10.86 -0.51
CA GLY A 65 -5.65 -11.66 -1.47
C GLY A 65 -7.11 -11.92 -1.08
N GLY A 66 -7.60 -11.26 -0.02
CA GLY A 66 -8.89 -11.57 0.60
C GLY A 66 -8.91 -12.88 1.39
N LEU A 67 -7.76 -13.36 1.86
CA LEU A 67 -7.62 -14.57 2.67
C LEU A 67 -7.60 -14.22 4.16
N ARG A 68 -8.51 -14.77 4.98
CA ARG A 68 -8.52 -14.53 6.44
C ARG A 68 -7.35 -15.19 7.16
N SER A 69 -6.82 -16.26 6.58
CA SER A 69 -5.66 -17.00 7.08
C SER A 69 -4.34 -16.32 6.74
N ALA A 70 -4.33 -15.32 5.85
CA ALA A 70 -3.11 -14.60 5.54
C ALA A 70 -2.69 -13.74 6.73
N ASP A 71 -1.39 -13.82 7.04
CA ASP A 71 -0.77 -12.93 8.01
C ASP A 71 -0.89 -11.47 7.57
N THR A 72 -0.86 -10.56 8.55
CA THR A 72 -0.72 -9.13 8.25
C THR A 72 0.68 -8.88 7.69
N VAL A 73 0.76 -8.21 6.54
CA VAL A 73 2.01 -7.95 5.83
C VAL A 73 2.40 -6.48 5.99
N LEU A 74 3.67 -6.22 6.31
CA LEU A 74 4.27 -4.90 6.16
C LEU A 74 5.11 -4.90 4.87
N VAL A 75 4.76 -4.03 3.93
CA VAL A 75 5.54 -3.76 2.71
C VAL A 75 6.34 -2.49 2.91
N VAL A 76 7.61 -2.54 2.50
CA VAL A 76 8.52 -1.39 2.50
C VAL A 76 8.98 -1.18 1.06
N ASP A 77 8.69 -0.02 0.51
CA ASP A 77 9.00 0.39 -0.86
C ASP A 77 9.89 1.64 -0.86
N LEU A 78 10.66 1.79 -1.94
CA LEU A 78 11.40 3.01 -2.25
C LEU A 78 11.23 3.34 -3.73
N ARG A 79 10.47 4.40 -4.00
CA ARG A 79 10.38 4.97 -5.34
C ARG A 79 11.44 6.05 -5.54
N VAL A 80 12.11 5.98 -6.69
CA VAL A 80 13.10 6.96 -7.11
C VAL A 80 12.75 7.46 -8.52
N SER A 81 12.68 8.77 -8.69
CA SER A 81 12.40 9.42 -9.97
C SER A 81 13.47 10.46 -10.29
N VAL A 82 13.82 10.60 -11.56
CA VAL A 82 14.77 11.61 -12.05
C VAL A 82 14.10 12.46 -13.12
N ALA A 83 14.12 13.78 -12.96
CA ALA A 83 13.75 14.70 -14.02
C ALA A 83 14.88 14.77 -15.06
N LEU A 84 14.52 14.57 -16.33
CA LEU A 84 15.43 14.71 -17.47
C LEU A 84 14.99 15.93 -18.28
N ASP A 85 15.96 16.75 -18.68
CA ASP A 85 15.77 17.93 -19.54
C ASP A 85 15.70 17.56 -21.03
#